data_AF-A0AAE3ZLM2-F1
#
_entry.id   AF-A0AAE3ZLM2-F1
#
_cell.length_a   1.000
_cell.length_b   1.000
_cell.length_c   1.000
_cell.angle_alpha   90.00
_cell.angle_beta   90.00
_cell.angle_gamma   90.00
#
_symmetry.space_group_name_H-M   'P 1'
#
loop_
_entity.id
_entity.type
_entity.pdbx_description
1 polymer ?
#
loop_
_entity_poly.entity_id
_entity_poly.type
_entity_poly.pdbx_seq_one_letter_code
_entity_poly.pdbx_strand_id
1 'polypeptide(L)'
;MRLTKQVIQQLLNQNEGFKRTKSFTSKNSSYDNYYEIVNGDLHVRSVGKTSWADSRYDTGTVADEDRTRRFLRDNLHLLNTDGLGD
;
A
#
# COMPACT_ATOMS: atom_id res chain seq x y z
N MET A 1 17.93 -2.11 -8.80
CA MET A 1 17.16 -3.28 -8.32
C MET A 1 15.97 -3.54 -9.23
N ARG A 2 15.87 -4.73 -9.83
CA ARG A 2 14.72 -5.14 -10.64
C ARG A 2 13.73 -5.86 -9.75
N LEU A 3 12.52 -5.32 -9.62
CA LEU A 3 11.42 -5.96 -8.87
C LEU A 3 10.81 -7.06 -9.74
N THR A 4 11.39 -8.26 -9.68
CA THR A 4 10.79 -9.47 -10.26
C THR A 4 9.69 -9.99 -9.35
N LYS A 5 8.84 -10.89 -9.85
CA LYS A 5 7.78 -11.52 -9.03
C LYS A 5 8.33 -12.17 -7.76
N GLN A 6 9.47 -12.84 -7.85
CA GLN A 6 10.12 -13.47 -6.70
C GLN A 6 10.55 -12.44 -5.65
N VAL A 7 11.20 -11.35 -6.07
CA VAL A 7 11.63 -10.27 -5.17
C VAL A 7 10.42 -9.59 -4.53
N ILE A 8 9.35 -9.37 -5.30
CA ILE A 8 8.09 -8.82 -4.78
C ILE A 8 7.52 -9.72 -3.69
N GLN A 9 7.43 -11.02 -3.93
CA GLN A 9 6.89 -11.97 -2.96
C GLN A 9 7.76 -12.06 -1.70
N GLN A 10 9.08 -12.06 -1.88
CA GLN A 10 10.02 -12.04 -0.77
C GLN A 10 9.86 -10.77 0.07
N LEU A 11 9.74 -9.59 -0.57
CA LEU A 11 9.45 -8.34 0.13
C LEU A 11 8.13 -8.39 0.91
N LEU A 12 7.07 -8.92 0.31
CA LEU A 12 5.77 -9.02 0.98
C LEU A 12 5.85 -9.93 2.20
N ASN A 13 6.50 -11.09 2.08
CA ASN A 13 6.69 -12.01 3.20
C ASN A 13 7.60 -11.43 4.30
N GLN A 14 8.70 -10.77 3.94
CA GLN A 14 9.62 -10.14 4.88
C GLN A 14 9.00 -8.95 5.62
N ASN A 15 7.97 -8.33 5.03
CA ASN A 15 7.28 -7.15 5.55
C ASN A 15 5.84 -7.49 5.95
N GLU A 16 5.58 -8.74 6.35
CA GLU A 16 4.27 -9.14 6.86
C GLU A 16 3.90 -8.31 8.10
N GLY A 17 2.68 -7.76 8.10
CA GLY A 17 2.21 -6.84 9.13
C GLY A 17 2.66 -5.40 8.95
N PHE A 18 3.39 -5.06 7.88
CA PHE A 18 3.72 -3.68 7.55
C PHE A 18 2.45 -2.88 7.27
N LYS A 19 2.31 -1.73 7.94
CA LYS A 19 1.19 -0.82 7.81
C LYS A 19 1.68 0.55 7.42
N ARG A 20 0.98 1.18 6.48
CA ARG A 20 1.23 2.56 6.11
C ARG A 20 -0.05 3.30 5.88
N THR A 21 -0.15 4.48 6.46
CA THR A 21 -1.27 5.38 6.24
C THR A 21 -0.80 6.59 5.45
N LYS A 22 -1.57 6.94 4.42
CA LYS A 22 -1.35 8.14 3.62
C LYS A 22 -2.62 8.97 3.63
N SER A 23 -2.61 10.03 4.42
CA SER A 23 -3.68 11.00 4.47
C SER A 23 -3.52 12.02 3.34
N PHE A 24 -4.61 12.36 2.69
CA PHE A 24 -4.69 13.41 1.71
C PHE A 24 -5.82 14.36 2.10
N THR A 25 -5.48 15.62 2.29
CA THR A 25 -6.45 16.67 2.61
C THR A 25 -6.33 17.78 1.57
N SER A 26 -7.44 18.10 0.94
CA SER A 26 -7.61 19.23 0.02
C SER A 26 -8.86 20.01 0.38
N LYS A 27 -8.99 21.24 -0.13
CA LYS A 27 -10.08 22.19 0.19
C LYS A 27 -11.49 21.59 0.08
N ASN A 28 -11.69 20.57 -0.76
CA ASN A 28 -13.01 19.95 -1.01
C ASN A 28 -13.04 18.41 -0.83
N SER A 29 -11.98 17.80 -0.30
CA SER A 29 -11.95 16.34 -0.09
C SER A 29 -10.86 15.96 0.91
N SER A 30 -11.19 15.09 1.85
CA SER A 30 -10.20 14.46 2.72
C SER A 30 -10.39 12.95 2.68
N TYR A 31 -9.30 12.23 2.45
CA TYR A 31 -9.29 10.78 2.47
C TYR A 31 -7.98 10.22 3.02
N ASP A 32 -8.10 9.09 3.70
CA ASP A 32 -7.04 8.31 4.29
C ASP A 32 -6.92 6.99 3.54
N ASN A 33 -5.74 6.71 3.01
CA ASN A 33 -5.41 5.42 2.42
C ASN A 33 -4.58 4.61 3.40
N TYR A 34 -5.07 3.45 3.77
CA TYR A 34 -4.40 2.46 4.58
C TYR A 34 -3.87 1.37 3.66
N TYR A 35 -2.58 1.10 3.77
CA TYR A 35 -1.86 0.03 3.09
C TYR A 35 -1.42 -0.96 4.14
N GLU A 36 -1.72 -2.24 3.95
CA GLU A 36 -1.35 -3.30 4.88
C GLU A 36 -0.85 -4.51 4.09
N ILE A 37 0.26 -5.10 4.50
CA ILE A 37 0.78 -6.34 3.91
C ILE A 37 0.35 -7.50 4.81
N VAL A 38 -0.46 -8.42 4.27
CA VAL A 38 -0.99 -9.59 4.99
C VAL A 38 -0.97 -10.80 4.06
N ASN A 39 -0.52 -11.96 4.56
CA ASN A 39 -0.49 -13.21 3.79
C ASN A 39 0.25 -13.13 2.44
N GLY A 40 1.26 -12.26 2.34
CA GLY A 40 1.97 -12.05 1.08
C GLY A 40 1.22 -11.20 0.05
N ASP A 41 0.11 -10.56 0.42
CA ASP A 41 -0.67 -9.66 -0.43
C ASP A 41 -0.70 -8.24 0.14
N LEU A 42 -0.77 -7.24 -0.76
CA LEU A 42 -0.94 -5.84 -0.37
C LEU A 42 -2.43 -5.50 -0.36
N HIS A 43 -2.97 -5.27 0.83
CA HIS A 43 -4.32 -4.77 1.05
C HIS A 43 -4.31 -3.25 1.05
N VAL A 44 -5.24 -2.66 0.30
CA VAL A 44 -5.42 -1.20 0.23
C VAL A 44 -6.84 -0.87 0.62
N ARG A 45 -6.99 -0.03 1.65
CA ARG A 45 -8.26 0.48 2.13
C ARG A 45 -8.27 1.99 2.06
N SER A 46 -9.24 2.56 1.37
CA SER A 46 -9.43 4.00 1.22
C SER A 46 -10.67 4.43 1.97
N VAL A 47 -10.49 5.28 2.97
CA VAL A 47 -11.57 5.84 3.79
C VAL A 47 -11.60 7.33 3.58
N GLY A 48 -12.69 7.89 3.07
CA GLY A 48 -12.74 9.32 2.77
C GLY A 48 -14.12 9.93 2.95
N LYS A 49 -14.11 11.25 3.10
CA LYS A 49 -15.30 12.09 3.09
C LYS A 49 -15.17 13.08 1.93
N THR A 50 -16.10 13.02 0.99
CA THR A 50 -16.19 14.01 -0.09
C THR A 50 -17.02 15.21 0.38
N SER A 51 -16.77 16.40 -0.19
CA SER A 51 -17.56 17.61 0.12
C SER A 51 -19.01 17.58 -0.40
N TRP A 52 -19.44 16.50 -1.07
CA TRP A 52 -20.86 16.27 -1.35
C TRP A 52 -21.50 15.51 -0.19
N ALA A 53 -22.36 16.24 0.53
CA ALA A 53 -23.32 15.80 1.55
C ALA A 53 -23.25 14.29 1.89
N ASP A 54 -22.58 13.99 3.02
CA ASP A 54 -22.64 12.71 3.73
C ASP A 54 -22.11 11.44 3.01
N SER A 55 -21.48 11.57 1.84
CA SER A 55 -20.88 10.41 1.17
C SER A 55 -19.53 10.04 1.80
N ARG A 56 -19.58 9.22 2.85
CA ARG A 56 -18.41 8.46 3.33
C ARG A 56 -18.23 7.26 2.43
N TYR A 57 -17.04 7.11 1.85
CA TYR A 57 -16.67 5.88 1.19
C TYR A 57 -15.63 5.14 2.03
N ASP A 58 -15.86 3.85 2.19
CA ASP A 58 -14.94 2.89 2.77
C ASP A 58 -14.78 1.77 1.75
N THR A 59 -13.68 1.78 1.00
CA THR A 59 -13.43 0.76 -0.01
C THR A 59 -12.13 0.05 0.31
N GLY A 60 -12.18 -1.27 0.40
CA GLY A 60 -11.02 -2.13 0.60
C GLY A 60 -10.87 -3.07 -0.58
N THR A 61 -9.68 -3.14 -1.17
CA THR A 61 -9.36 -4.11 -2.21
C THR A 61 -7.94 -4.62 -2.03
N VAL A 62 -7.71 -5.87 -2.42
CA VAL A 62 -6.37 -6.39 -2.64
C VAL A 62 -5.79 -5.69 -3.86
N ALA A 63 -4.53 -5.28 -3.79
CA ALA A 63 -3.81 -4.67 -4.89
C ALA A 63 -3.27 -5.72 -5.86
N ASP A 64 -3.43 -5.46 -7.16
CA ASP A 64 -2.81 -6.26 -8.20
C ASP A 64 -1.27 -6.14 -8.18
N GLU A 65 -0.60 -7.09 -8.83
CA GLU A 65 0.87 -7.16 -8.93
C GLU A 65 1.50 -5.83 -9.39
N ASP A 66 0.89 -5.11 -10.35
CA ASP A 66 1.39 -3.80 -10.82
C ASP A 66 1.27 -2.69 -9.76
N ARG A 67 0.18 -2.68 -8.99
CA ARG A 67 0.04 -1.73 -7.87
C ARG A 67 1.01 -2.08 -6.76
N THR A 68 1.12 -3.37 -6.43
CA THR A 68 2.01 -3.89 -5.40
C THR A 68 3.47 -3.58 -5.72
N ARG A 69 3.94 -3.87 -6.94
CA ARG A 69 5.32 -3.52 -7.35
C ARG A 69 5.59 -2.01 -7.23
N ARG A 70 4.61 -1.18 -7.59
CA ARG A 70 4.76 0.28 -7.57
C ARG A 70 4.82 0.78 -6.12
N PHE A 71 3.97 0.25 -5.25
CA PHE A 71 3.99 0.52 -3.82
C PHE A 71 5.33 0.10 -3.21
N LEU A 72 5.77 -1.14 -3.42
CA LEU A 72 7.05 -1.62 -2.89
C LEU A 72 8.23 -0.77 -3.37
N ARG A 73 8.22 -0.32 -4.64
CA ARG A 73 9.25 0.56 -5.19
C ARG A 73 9.27 1.94 -4.55
N ASP A 74 8.09 2.54 -4.35
CA ASP A 74 7.94 3.85 -3.72
C ASP A 74 8.34 3.80 -2.24
N ASN A 75 8.03 2.68 -1.57
CA ASN A 75 8.24 2.48 -0.14
C ASN A 75 9.52 1.70 0.17
N LEU A 76 10.37 1.41 -0.83
CA LEU A 76 11.53 0.52 -0.71
C LEU A 76 12.47 0.92 0.44
N HIS A 77 12.64 2.23 0.64
CA HIS A 77 13.46 2.83 1.69
C HIS A 77 12.91 2.63 3.12
N LEU A 78 11.66 2.18 3.25
CA LEU A 78 10.97 1.96 4.53
C LEU A 78 10.59 0.50 4.75
N LEU A 79 10.82 -0.35 3.74
CA LEU A 79 10.61 -1.78 3.81
C LEU A 79 11.90 -2.46 4.23
N ASN A 80 11.77 -3.60 4.90
CA ASN A 80 12.84 -4.53 5.12
C ASN A 80 13.25 -5.13 3.78
N THR A 81 14.42 -4.74 3.28
CA THR A 81 15.04 -5.29 2.07
C THR A 81 16.24 -6.16 2.37
N ASP A 82 16.33 -6.69 3.59
CA ASP A 82 17.45 -7.52 4.02
C ASP A 82 17.58 -8.78 3.15
N GLY A 83 18.82 -9.07 2.74
CA GLY A 83 19.12 -10.20 1.85
C GLY A 83 18.66 -10.04 0.39
N LEU A 84 18.20 -8.86 -0.03
CA LEU A 84 17.84 -8.57 -1.43
C LEU A 84 18.99 -8.00 -2.26
N GLY A 85 20.23 -8.20 -1.80
CA GLY A 85 21.44 -7.78 -2.51
C GLY A 85 22.57 -8.79 -2.33
N ASP A 86 22.76 -9.61 -3.35
CA ASP A 86 24.06 -9.87 -3.99
C ASP A 86 23.88 -9.68 -5.51
#